data_AF-A0A9Q1CQ04-F1
#
_entry.id   AF-A0A9Q1CQ04-F1
#
_cell.length_a   1.000
_cell.length_b   1.000
_cell.length_c   1.000
_cell.angle_alpha   90.00
_cell.angle_beta   90.00
_cell.angle_gamma   90.00
#
_symmetry.space_group_name_H-M   'P 1'
#
loop_
_entity.id
_entity.type
_entity.pdbx_description
1 polymer ?
#
loop_
_entity_poly.entity_id
_entity_poly.type
_entity_poly.pdbx_seq_one_letter_code
_entity_poly.pdbx_strand_id
1 'polypeptide(L)'
;MDTNQIAHALLSDNFTKTSFQGVFPSDTLRELQPNYPCSLVINLDPSHLPGSHWVAVFISKEGHGEYFDSYGLPPSTVSAISTFMNRVCIQHCYNEKTLQSLFSDVCGHYVIFYLLHKNRGCKMETIKSWFSSKPDVNDRMVYEFISKYFPCIAEGYRDVDVGTQTAVARGRRGF
;
A
#
# COMPACT_ATOMS: atom_id res chain seq x y z
N MET A 1 -7.88 0.80 7.48
CA MET A 1 -8.33 1.63 6.33
C MET A 1 -9.29 0.82 5.46
N ASP A 2 -10.39 1.44 5.03
CA ASP A 2 -11.42 0.79 4.21
C ASP A 2 -11.36 1.19 2.72
N THR A 3 -12.21 0.55 1.90
CA THR A 3 -12.35 0.82 0.46
C THR A 3 -12.63 2.28 0.13
N ASN A 4 -13.53 2.93 0.87
CA ASN A 4 -13.93 4.31 0.60
C ASN A 4 -12.80 5.28 0.90
N GLN A 5 -12.06 5.05 1.98
CA GLN A 5 -10.88 5.83 2.34
C GLN A 5 -9.79 5.76 1.26
N ILE A 6 -9.49 4.55 0.77
CA ILE A 6 -8.51 4.33 -0.30
C ILE A 6 -8.96 5.02 -1.60
N ALA A 7 -10.21 4.79 -2.00
CA ALA A 7 -10.76 5.38 -3.21
C ALA A 7 -10.77 6.91 -3.13
N HIS A 8 -11.16 7.47 -1.98
CA HIS A 8 -11.14 8.91 -1.75
C HIS A 8 -9.75 9.51 -1.93
N ALA A 9 -8.70 8.89 -1.36
CA ALA A 9 -7.32 9.37 -1.51
C ALA A 9 -6.89 9.40 -2.98
N LEU A 10 -7.12 8.30 -3.70
CA LEU A 10 -6.64 8.11 -5.07
C LEU A 10 -7.46 8.88 -6.11
N LEU A 11 -8.75 9.14 -5.84
CA LEU A 11 -9.58 9.98 -6.71
C LEU A 11 -9.37 11.48 -6.48
N SER A 12 -8.91 11.86 -5.28
CA SER A 12 -8.64 13.27 -4.95
C SER A 12 -7.31 13.78 -5.52
N ASP A 13 -6.37 12.90 -5.87
CA ASP A 13 -5.09 13.27 -6.47
C ASP A 13 -5.15 13.40 -8.00
N ASN A 14 -4.57 14.49 -8.53
CA ASN A 14 -4.65 14.83 -9.95
C ASN A 14 -3.98 13.83 -10.89
N PHE A 15 -2.98 13.09 -10.42
CA PHE A 15 -2.27 12.11 -11.23
C PHE A 15 -2.99 10.76 -11.21
N THR A 16 -3.28 10.25 -10.01
CA THR A 16 -3.92 8.92 -9.86
C THR A 16 -5.34 8.89 -10.39
N LYS A 17 -6.14 9.96 -10.25
CA LYS A 17 -7.54 9.98 -10.69
C LYS A 17 -7.75 9.67 -12.19
N THR A 18 -6.71 9.86 -13.01
CA THR A 18 -6.80 9.64 -14.47
C THR A 18 -6.65 8.18 -14.89
N SER A 19 -6.01 7.35 -14.04
CA SER A 19 -5.76 5.93 -14.31
C SER A 19 -6.42 5.01 -13.30
N PHE A 20 -6.83 5.53 -12.13
CA PHE A 20 -7.42 4.74 -11.06
C PHE A 20 -8.82 4.25 -11.44
N GLN A 21 -9.01 2.94 -11.49
CA GLN A 21 -10.29 2.33 -11.89
C GLN A 21 -11.10 1.77 -10.73
N GLY A 22 -10.52 1.70 -9.53
CA GLY A 22 -11.24 1.35 -8.32
C GLY A 22 -10.51 0.39 -7.39
N VAL A 23 -11.27 -0.04 -6.39
CA VAL A 23 -10.88 -1.00 -5.37
C VAL A 23 -11.73 -2.26 -5.56
N PHE A 24 -11.09 -3.41 -5.70
CA PHE A 24 -11.76 -4.67 -6.07
C PHE A 24 -11.42 -5.79 -5.08
N PRO A 25 -12.39 -6.60 -4.64
CA PRO A 25 -12.08 -7.87 -3.98
C PRO A 25 -11.58 -8.90 -5.00
N SER A 26 -10.79 -9.87 -4.53
CA SER A 26 -10.03 -10.79 -5.40
C SER A 26 -10.88 -11.65 -6.33
N ASP A 27 -12.11 -11.98 -5.94
CA ASP A 27 -13.07 -12.80 -6.70
C ASP A 27 -13.71 -12.06 -7.89
N THR A 28 -13.72 -10.72 -7.88
CA THR A 28 -14.33 -9.91 -8.96
C THR A 28 -13.39 -9.65 -10.14
N LEU A 29 -12.10 -9.99 -10.00
CA LEU A 29 -11.08 -9.73 -11.02
C LEU A 29 -11.32 -10.51 -12.33
N ARG A 30 -12.08 -11.60 -12.28
CA ARG A 30 -12.37 -12.43 -13.46
C ARG A 30 -13.06 -11.63 -14.57
N GLU A 31 -13.92 -10.69 -14.23
CA GLU A 31 -14.74 -9.93 -15.18
C GLU A 31 -14.10 -8.59 -15.57
N LEU A 32 -13.07 -8.17 -14.83
CA LEU A 32 -12.44 -6.87 -15.01
C LEU A 32 -11.61 -6.79 -16.30
N GLN A 33 -11.97 -5.84 -17.17
CA GLN A 33 -11.21 -5.47 -18.37
C GLN A 33 -10.67 -4.05 -18.23
N PRO A 34 -9.40 -3.89 -17.80
CA PRO A 34 -8.84 -2.57 -17.54
C PRO A 34 -8.49 -1.80 -18.81
N ASN A 35 -8.77 -0.49 -18.83
CA ASN A 35 -8.23 0.45 -19.82
C ASN A 35 -6.82 0.93 -19.44
N TYR A 36 -5.86 0.98 -20.38
CA TYR A 36 -4.49 1.39 -20.06
C TYR A 36 -4.20 2.89 -20.28
N PRO A 37 -3.40 3.53 -19.40
CA PRO A 37 -2.79 2.96 -18.20
C PRO A 37 -3.83 2.79 -17.08
N CYS A 38 -3.66 1.80 -16.21
CA CYS A 38 -4.57 1.59 -15.07
C CYS A 38 -3.85 1.50 -13.74
N SER A 39 -4.51 2.00 -12.70
CA SER A 39 -4.18 1.74 -11.29
C SER A 39 -5.38 1.07 -10.62
N LEU A 40 -5.13 0.01 -9.86
CA LEU A 40 -6.13 -0.75 -9.12
C LEU A 40 -5.63 -0.95 -7.70
N VAL A 41 -6.56 -0.99 -6.75
CA VAL A 41 -6.30 -1.58 -5.44
C VAL A 41 -7.12 -2.85 -5.32
N ILE A 42 -6.51 -3.91 -4.80
CA ILE A 42 -7.14 -5.21 -4.68
C ILE A 42 -7.15 -5.60 -3.20
N ASN A 43 -8.30 -6.02 -2.68
CA ASN A 43 -8.35 -6.78 -1.44
C ASN A 43 -8.02 -8.24 -1.72
N LEU A 44 -7.15 -8.85 -0.93
CA LEU A 44 -6.85 -10.28 -1.09
C LEU A 44 -8.07 -11.15 -0.79
N ASP A 45 -8.94 -10.73 0.13
CA ASP A 45 -10.18 -11.44 0.43
C ASP A 45 -11.21 -11.30 -0.70
N PRO A 46 -12.04 -12.34 -0.91
CA PRO A 46 -13.21 -12.26 -1.76
C PRO A 46 -14.29 -11.34 -1.17
N SER A 47 -15.21 -10.90 -2.01
CA SER A 47 -16.26 -9.91 -1.73
C SER A 47 -17.17 -10.22 -0.53
N HIS A 48 -17.28 -11.48 -0.14
CA HIS A 48 -18.12 -11.95 0.97
C HIS A 48 -17.39 -12.00 2.31
N LEU A 49 -16.11 -11.64 2.36
CA LEU A 49 -15.30 -11.57 3.57
C LEU A 49 -14.97 -10.10 3.92
N PRO A 50 -14.65 -9.80 5.20
CA PRO A 50 -14.50 -8.43 5.67
C PRO A 50 -13.29 -7.67 5.08
N GLY A 51 -12.34 -8.38 4.44
CA GLY A 51 -11.12 -7.79 3.90
C GLY A 51 -9.93 -8.05 4.83
N SER A 52 -8.84 -8.57 4.28
CA SER A 52 -7.65 -8.98 5.06
C SER A 52 -6.41 -8.14 4.77
N HIS A 53 -6.17 -7.83 3.49
CA HIS A 53 -4.95 -7.13 3.06
C HIS A 53 -5.16 -6.40 1.74
N TRP A 54 -4.57 -5.21 1.61
CA TRP A 54 -4.66 -4.38 0.41
C TRP A 54 -3.35 -4.42 -0.38
N VAL A 55 -3.46 -4.65 -1.69
CA VAL A 55 -2.34 -4.64 -2.63
C VAL A 55 -2.64 -3.71 -3.81
N ALA A 56 -1.61 -3.18 -4.45
CA ALA A 56 -1.76 -2.27 -5.58
C ALA A 56 -1.32 -2.96 -6.88
N VAL A 57 -2.02 -2.65 -7.96
CA VAL A 57 -1.60 -3.00 -9.31
C VAL A 57 -1.53 -1.72 -10.14
N PHE A 58 -0.42 -1.55 -10.85
CA PHE A 58 -0.28 -0.54 -11.89
C PHE A 58 0.02 -1.23 -13.23
N ILE A 59 -0.64 -0.82 -14.30
CA ILE A 59 -0.35 -1.28 -15.66
C ILE A 59 -0.08 -0.08 -16.55
N SER A 60 1.09 -0.07 -17.20
CA SER A 60 1.50 1.01 -18.09
C SER A 60 0.67 1.03 -19.39
N LYS A 61 0.81 2.09 -20.18
CA LYS A 61 0.16 2.19 -21.50
C LYS A 61 0.57 1.06 -22.44
N GLU A 62 1.79 0.56 -22.27
CA GLU A 62 2.40 -0.53 -23.03
C GLU A 62 1.99 -1.92 -22.51
N GLY A 63 1.19 -2.00 -21.44
CA GLY A 63 0.74 -3.27 -20.87
C GLY A 63 1.75 -3.94 -19.93
N HIS A 64 2.74 -3.20 -19.41
CA HIS A 64 3.66 -3.72 -18.39
C HIS A 64 3.06 -3.51 -17.00
N GLY A 65 2.91 -4.59 -16.24
CA GLY A 65 2.32 -4.61 -14.91
C GLY A 65 3.33 -4.53 -13.78
N GLU A 66 2.98 -3.83 -12.72
CA GLU A 66 3.66 -3.87 -11.42
C GLU A 66 2.62 -4.25 -10.36
N TYR A 67 2.87 -5.35 -9.64
CA TYR A 67 2.13 -5.75 -8.46
C TYR A 67 2.90 -5.31 -7.22
N PHE A 68 2.28 -4.52 -6.36
CA PHE A 68 2.89 -4.01 -5.15
C PHE A 68 2.16 -4.54 -3.92
N ASP A 69 2.91 -5.22 -3.06
CA ASP A 69 2.47 -5.76 -1.79
C ASP A 69 3.46 -5.33 -0.70
N SER A 70 2.99 -4.64 0.34
CA SER A 70 3.86 -4.14 1.41
C SER A 70 4.58 -5.24 2.19
N TYR A 71 4.11 -6.49 2.14
CA TYR A 71 4.82 -7.66 2.69
C TYR A 71 5.84 -8.26 1.74
N GLY A 72 5.86 -7.85 0.48
CA GLY A 72 6.78 -8.35 -0.54
C GLY A 72 6.43 -9.74 -1.08
N LEU A 73 5.16 -10.15 -0.91
CA LEU A 73 4.69 -11.44 -1.38
C LEU A 73 4.37 -11.40 -2.89
N PRO A 74 4.58 -12.50 -3.63
CA PRO A 74 4.27 -12.55 -5.05
C PRO A 74 2.74 -12.60 -5.29
N PRO A 75 2.25 -12.17 -6.48
CA PRO A 75 0.83 -12.27 -6.83
C PRO A 75 0.33 -13.72 -6.92
N SER A 76 1.21 -14.72 -6.94
CA SER A 76 0.88 -16.15 -6.91
C SER A 76 0.33 -16.64 -5.57
N THR A 77 0.40 -15.83 -4.50
CA THR A 77 -0.23 -16.14 -3.21
C THR A 77 -1.76 -16.24 -3.32
N VAL A 78 -2.37 -15.51 -4.26
CA VAL A 78 -3.81 -15.56 -4.56
C VAL A 78 -4.01 -15.88 -6.03
N SER A 79 -4.56 -17.07 -6.32
CA SER A 79 -4.70 -17.59 -7.69
C SER A 79 -5.48 -16.66 -8.63
N ALA A 80 -6.51 -15.98 -8.11
CA ALA A 80 -7.30 -15.01 -8.87
C ALA A 80 -6.47 -13.80 -9.33
N ILE A 81 -5.57 -13.29 -8.47
CA ILE A 81 -4.69 -12.16 -8.79
C ILE A 81 -3.63 -12.60 -9.81
N SER A 82 -2.97 -13.73 -9.59
CA SER A 82 -1.99 -14.27 -10.56
C SER A 82 -2.62 -14.48 -11.94
N THR A 83 -3.82 -15.06 -11.99
CA THR A 83 -4.59 -15.26 -13.23
C THR A 83 -4.95 -13.94 -13.89
N PHE A 84 -5.37 -12.95 -13.10
CA PHE A 84 -5.64 -11.60 -13.59
C PHE A 84 -4.38 -10.99 -14.22
N MET A 85 -3.26 -10.94 -13.49
CA MET A 85 -2.01 -10.35 -13.96
C MET A 85 -1.51 -11.00 -15.26
N ASN A 86 -1.53 -12.33 -15.33
CA ASN A 86 -1.13 -13.09 -16.54
C ASN A 86 -2.06 -12.86 -17.73
N ARG A 87 -3.34 -12.56 -17.48
CA ARG A 87 -4.32 -12.30 -18.54
C ARG A 87 -4.16 -10.90 -19.13
N VAL A 88 -3.93 -9.91 -18.28
CA VAL A 88 -4.00 -8.49 -18.68
C VAL A 88 -2.63 -7.91 -19.03
N CYS A 89 -1.55 -8.38 -18.41
CA CYS A 89 -0.21 -7.83 -18.65
C CYS A 89 0.54 -8.60 -19.75
N ILE A 90 1.33 -7.89 -20.56
CA ILE A 90 2.32 -8.52 -21.46
C ILE A 90 3.46 -9.13 -20.64
N GLN A 91 3.92 -8.38 -19.66
CA GLN A 91 4.91 -8.78 -18.66
C GLN A 91 4.54 -8.10 -17.34
N HIS A 92 4.86 -8.74 -16.22
CA HIS A 92 4.68 -8.14 -14.91
C HIS A 92 5.82 -8.47 -13.96
N CYS A 93 6.00 -7.61 -12.97
CA CYS A 93 6.93 -7.81 -11.86
C CYS A 93 6.27 -7.43 -10.53
N TYR A 94 6.97 -7.69 -9.43
CA TYR A 94 6.51 -7.36 -8.09
C TYR A 94 7.68 -6.93 -7.20
N ASN A 95 7.38 -6.31 -6.05
CA ASN A 95 8.40 -6.05 -5.04
C ASN A 95 8.61 -7.27 -4.13
N GLU A 96 9.86 -7.68 -3.94
CA GLU A 96 10.22 -8.81 -3.07
C GLU A 96 10.61 -8.38 -1.65
N LYS A 97 10.77 -7.07 -1.41
CA LYS A 97 11.18 -6.54 -0.10
C LYS A 97 9.95 -6.40 0.80
N THR A 98 10.00 -7.02 1.98
CA THR A 98 9.05 -6.74 3.07
C THR A 98 9.30 -5.32 3.60
N LEU A 99 8.30 -4.46 3.46
CA LEU A 99 8.34 -3.06 3.86
C LEU A 99 7.58 -2.81 5.15
N GLN A 100 6.46 -3.52 5.35
CA GLN A 100 5.53 -3.35 6.47
C GLN A 100 5.78 -4.37 7.60
N SER A 101 5.52 -3.94 8.83
CA SER A 101 5.57 -4.82 10.00
C SER A 101 4.42 -5.84 9.99
N LEU A 102 4.67 -7.10 10.34
CA LEU A 102 3.65 -8.16 10.31
C LEU A 102 2.48 -7.93 11.28
N PHE A 103 2.65 -7.05 12.27
CA PHE A 103 1.64 -6.72 13.28
C PHE A 103 0.92 -5.39 13.00
N SER A 104 1.20 -4.77 11.86
CA SER A 104 0.68 -3.46 11.48
C SER A 104 -0.49 -3.59 10.51
N ASP A 105 -1.48 -2.71 10.61
CA ASP A 105 -2.69 -2.67 9.80
C ASP A 105 -2.66 -1.56 8.72
N VAL A 106 -1.47 -1.02 8.43
CA VAL A 106 -1.29 0.14 7.56
C VAL A 106 -1.08 -0.19 6.08
N CYS A 107 -1.39 -1.41 5.61
CA CYS A 107 -1.23 -1.80 4.20
C CYS A 107 -1.98 -0.88 3.23
N GLY A 108 -3.14 -0.36 3.63
CA GLY A 108 -3.88 0.69 2.91
C GLY A 108 -3.05 1.97 2.66
N HIS A 109 -2.22 2.36 3.61
CA HIS A 109 -1.34 3.53 3.50
C HIS A 109 -0.22 3.27 2.48
N TYR A 110 0.34 2.06 2.49
CA TYR A 110 1.38 1.65 1.54
C TYR A 110 0.88 1.63 0.09
N VAL A 111 -0.33 1.10 -0.17
CA VAL A 111 -0.89 1.08 -1.53
C VAL A 111 -1.16 2.49 -2.05
N ILE A 112 -1.67 3.40 -1.20
CA ILE A 112 -1.87 4.81 -1.57
C ILE A 112 -0.51 5.45 -1.85
N PHE A 113 0.47 5.28 -0.95
CA PHE A 113 1.81 5.83 -1.10
C PHE A 113 2.44 5.37 -2.42
N TYR A 114 2.41 4.07 -2.71
CA TYR A 114 2.96 3.52 -3.95
C TYR A 114 2.26 4.11 -5.18
N LEU A 115 0.92 4.08 -5.25
CA LEU A 115 0.17 4.53 -6.43
C LEU A 115 0.31 6.03 -6.69
N LEU A 116 0.37 6.87 -5.65
CA LEU A 116 0.61 8.31 -5.80
C LEU A 116 1.95 8.59 -6.48
N HIS A 117 3.02 7.93 -6.06
CA HIS A 117 4.34 8.11 -6.65
C HIS A 117 4.45 7.42 -8.01
N LYS A 118 3.84 6.24 -8.17
CA LYS A 118 3.86 5.51 -9.44
C LYS A 118 3.20 6.29 -10.56
N ASN A 119 2.05 6.91 -10.30
CA ASN A 119 1.33 7.74 -11.28
C ASN A 119 2.03 9.08 -11.59
N ARG A 120 3.03 9.48 -10.80
CA ARG A 120 3.93 10.61 -11.10
C ARG A 120 5.17 10.17 -11.89
N GLY A 121 5.24 8.90 -12.32
CA GLY A 121 6.32 8.37 -13.15
C GLY A 121 7.49 7.76 -12.37
N CYS A 122 7.39 7.58 -11.05
CA CYS A 122 8.44 6.91 -10.29
C CYS A 122 8.52 5.42 -10.64
N LYS A 123 9.74 4.86 -10.68
CA LYS A 123 9.95 3.41 -10.81
C LYS A 123 9.72 2.73 -9.46
N MET A 124 9.23 1.48 -9.46
CA MET A 124 9.06 0.72 -8.21
C MET A 124 10.35 0.62 -7.41
N GLU A 125 11.49 0.41 -8.07
CA GLU A 125 12.81 0.38 -7.40
C GLU A 125 13.17 1.71 -6.73
N THR A 126 12.82 2.84 -7.36
CA THR A 126 13.02 4.17 -6.75
C THR A 126 12.14 4.32 -5.51
N ILE A 127 10.87 3.94 -5.58
CA ILE A 127 9.94 4.01 -4.44
C ILE A 127 10.44 3.12 -3.30
N LYS A 128 10.83 1.87 -3.61
CA LYS A 128 11.40 0.92 -2.63
C LYS A 128 12.65 1.44 -1.93
N SER A 129 13.47 2.24 -2.63
CA SER A 129 14.72 2.78 -2.08
C SER A 129 14.51 3.82 -0.97
N TRP A 130 13.32 4.42 -0.87
CA TRP A 130 13.00 5.37 0.19
C TRP A 130 12.68 4.70 1.54
N PHE A 131 12.41 3.40 1.52
CA PHE A 131 12.13 2.63 2.71
C PHE A 131 13.40 2.11 3.36
N SER A 132 13.46 2.21 4.69
CA SER A 132 14.54 1.64 5.50
C SER A 132 14.50 0.11 5.51
N SER A 133 15.44 -0.51 6.22
CA SER A 133 15.41 -1.95 6.52
C SER A 133 14.55 -2.29 7.75
N LYS A 134 14.01 -1.28 8.46
CA LYS A 134 13.22 -1.46 9.69
C LYS A 134 11.74 -1.23 9.40
N PRO A 135 10.90 -2.28 9.40
CA PRO A 135 9.48 -2.16 9.04
C PRO A 135 8.71 -1.15 9.90
N ASP A 136 8.94 -1.11 11.22
CA ASP A 136 8.22 -0.16 12.09
C ASP A 136 8.55 1.31 11.77
N VAL A 137 9.77 1.59 11.29
CA VAL A 137 10.16 2.94 10.82
C VAL A 137 9.44 3.27 9.52
N ASN A 138 9.27 2.30 8.64
CA ASN A 138 8.58 2.45 7.37
C ASN A 138 7.07 2.68 7.59
N ASP A 139 6.46 1.95 8.52
CA ASP A 139 5.04 2.07 8.89
C ASP A 139 4.73 3.46 9.39
N ARG A 140 5.55 3.98 10.31
CA ARG A 140 5.44 5.37 10.77
C ARG A 140 5.60 6.36 9.62
N MET A 141 6.57 6.15 8.72
CA MET A 141 6.81 7.05 7.60
C MET A 141 5.60 7.15 6.65
N VAL A 142 4.99 6.02 6.28
CA VAL A 142 3.80 6.04 5.41
C VAL A 142 2.58 6.58 6.14
N TYR A 143 2.43 6.27 7.42
CA TYR A 143 1.35 6.81 8.24
C TYR A 143 1.43 8.34 8.34
N GLU A 144 2.61 8.88 8.68
CA GLU A 144 2.84 10.34 8.75
C GLU A 144 2.61 11.01 7.39
N PHE A 145 3.03 10.36 6.29
CA PHE A 145 2.77 10.85 4.94
C PHE A 145 1.26 10.98 4.66
N ILE A 146 0.48 9.92 4.87
CA ILE A 146 -0.96 9.95 4.62
C ILE A 146 -1.66 10.91 5.58
N SER A 147 -1.29 10.93 6.86
CA SER A 147 -1.84 11.87 7.85
C SER A 147 -1.64 13.33 7.43
N LYS A 148 -0.50 13.64 6.82
CA LYS A 148 -0.20 14.98 6.34
C LYS A 148 -1.01 15.38 5.11
N TYR A 149 -1.19 14.48 4.14
CA TYR A 149 -1.78 14.81 2.84
C TYR A 149 -3.27 14.47 2.72
N PHE A 150 -3.75 13.54 3.55
CA PHE A 150 -5.14 13.06 3.59
C PHE A 150 -5.61 12.91 5.05
N PRO A 151 -5.65 14.02 5.83
CA PRO A 151 -5.96 13.96 7.26
C PRO A 151 -7.33 13.36 7.58
N CYS A 152 -8.29 13.45 6.66
CA CYS A 152 -9.64 12.91 6.83
C CYS A 152 -9.74 11.37 6.78
N ILE A 153 -8.69 10.67 6.37
CA ILE A 153 -8.68 9.19 6.26
C ILE A 153 -7.59 8.52 7.09
N ALA A 154 -6.83 9.30 7.86
CA ALA A 154 -5.67 8.82 8.60
C ALA A 154 -5.99 8.34 10.03
N GLU A 155 -7.26 8.32 10.44
CA GLU A 155 -7.61 7.86 11.80
C GLU A 155 -7.33 6.36 11.97
N GLY A 156 -6.47 5.99 12.93
CA GLY A 156 -6.37 4.60 13.40
C GLY A 156 -5.03 4.09 13.94
N TYR A 157 -3.89 4.75 13.73
CA TYR A 157 -2.62 4.25 14.29
C TYR A 157 -2.52 4.62 15.77
N ARG A 158 -2.87 3.69 16.66
CA ARG A 158 -2.49 3.79 18.07
C ARG A 158 -1.03 3.34 18.16
N ASP A 159 -0.16 4.23 18.63
CA ASP A 159 1.21 3.89 18.99
C ASP A 159 1.21 2.61 19.83
N VAL A 160 1.73 1.52 19.28
CA VAL A 160 2.19 0.40 20.10
C VAL A 160 3.42 0.90 20.84
N ASP A 161 3.21 1.20 22.12
CA ASP A 161 4.20 1.63 23.11
C ASP A 161 5.61 1.10 22.82
N VAL A 162 6.47 1.96 22.28
CA VAL A 162 7.92 1.82 22.51
C VAL A 162 8.16 2.39 23.90
N GLY A 163 8.06 1.49 24.88
CA GLY A 163 8.26 1.78 26.28
C GLY A 163 9.47 2.67 26.54
N THR A 164 9.21 3.79 27.19
CA THR A 164 10.19 4.64 27.86
C THR A 164 11.13 3.80 28.73
N GLN A 165 12.40 3.73 28.34
CA GLN A 165 13.52 3.63 29.29
C GLN A 165 14.37 4.89 29.16
N THR A 166 14.05 5.90 29.97
CA THR A 166 15.05 6.82 30.50
C THR A 166 14.77 6.99 31.99
N ALA A 167 15.36 6.09 32.78
CA ALA A 167 15.59 6.35 34.18
C ALA A 167 16.63 7.47 34.27
N VAL A 168 16.19 8.69 34.59
CA VAL A 168 17.06 9.73 35.13
C VAL A 168 16.68 9.90 36.60
N ALA A 169 17.40 9.17 37.45
CA ALA A 169 17.39 9.40 38.88
C ALA A 169 17.88 10.83 39.14
N ARG A 170 16.97 11.70 39.60
CA ARG A 170 17.32 13.02 40.12
C ARG A 170 18.15 12.85 41.39
N GLY A 171 19.40 13.30 41.32
CA GLY A 171 20.30 13.41 42.47
C GLY A 171 19.69 14.27 43.58
N ARG A 172 19.84 13.77 44.80
CA ARG A 172 19.55 14.50 46.04
C ARG A 172 20.46 15.71 46.15
N ARG A 173 19.88 16.85 46.51
CA ARG A 173 20.62 18.02 47.03
C ARG A 173 21.18 17.67 48.41
N GLY A 174 22.43 18.04 48.64
CA GLY A 174 23.08 17.99 49.96
C GLY A 174 24.39 18.76 49.91
N PHE A 175 24.35 19.96 50.52
CA PHE A 175 25.44 20.91 50.83
C PHE A 175 26.18 21.57 49.67
#